data_AF-A0A2P2LSS8-F1
#
_entry.id   AF-A0A2P2LSS8-F1
#
_cell.length_a   1.000
_cell.length_b   1.000
_cell.length_c   1.000
_cell.angle_alpha   90.00
_cell.angle_beta   90.00
_cell.angle_gamma   90.00
#
_symmetry.space_group_name_H-M   'P 1'
#
loop_
_entity.id
_entity.type
_entity.pdbx_description
1 polymer ?
#
loop_
_entity_poly.entity_id
_entity_poly.type
_entity_poly.pdbx_seq_one_letter_code
_entity_poly.pdbx_strand_id
1 'polypeptide(L)'
;MGALSRLTGDPKYESAALCALRRLWSMRSSRNLLGTTLDVATGEWIEHSSGIGAGVDSFYEYLFKAHILFGKEEFWRMFHSAYIAVQKYFRHGPWYHEADMRNGRATYWQLTSLQAFWPGLQACNCNILYVTKPNFICQ
;
A
#
# COMPACT_ATOMS: atom_id res chain seq x y z
N MET A 1 -13.68 7.86 -0.65
CA MET A 1 -15.10 7.51 -0.47
C MET A 1 -15.61 7.57 0.97
N GLY A 2 -14.84 7.21 2.00
CA GLY A 2 -15.33 7.26 3.40
C GLY A 2 -15.78 8.65 3.88
N ALA A 3 -15.05 9.72 3.49
CA ALA A 3 -15.44 11.09 3.82
C ALA A 3 -16.82 11.47 3.23
N LEU A 4 -17.07 11.07 1.97
CA LEU A 4 -18.36 11.32 1.32
C LEU A 4 -19.51 10.62 2.04
N SER A 5 -19.32 9.37 2.48
CA SER A 5 -20.32 8.66 3.29
C SER A 5 -20.62 9.38 4.61
N ARG A 6 -19.60 9.92 5.29
CA ARG A 6 -19.80 10.68 6.53
C ARG A 6 -20.52 12.01 6.30
N LEU A 7 -20.20 12.72 5.22
CA LEU A 7 -20.79 14.02 4.92
C LEU A 7 -22.24 13.91 4.42
N THR A 8 -22.57 12.85 3.70
CA THR A 8 -23.91 12.65 3.12
C THR A 8 -24.83 11.80 4.00
N GLY A 9 -24.28 11.07 4.97
CA GLY A 9 -25.00 10.05 5.73
C GLY A 9 -25.27 8.76 4.93
N ASP A 10 -24.82 8.66 3.68
CA ASP A 10 -25.05 7.49 2.81
C ASP A 10 -23.85 6.52 2.86
N PRO A 11 -23.99 5.32 3.47
CA PRO A 11 -22.88 4.37 3.65
C PRO A 11 -22.45 3.67 2.36
N LYS A 12 -23.18 3.80 1.24
CA LYS A 12 -22.89 3.04 0.02
C LYS A 12 -21.50 3.32 -0.55
N TYR A 13 -21.02 4.57 -0.45
CA TYR A 13 -19.73 4.97 -0.99
C TYR A 13 -18.57 4.30 -0.25
N GLU A 14 -18.58 4.35 1.08
CA GLU A 14 -17.59 3.67 1.91
C GLU A 14 -17.68 2.15 1.73
N SER A 15 -18.89 1.59 1.71
CA SER A 15 -19.11 0.14 1.57
C SER A 15 -18.55 -0.39 0.25
N ALA A 16 -18.78 0.30 -0.86
CA ALA A 16 -18.23 -0.06 -2.16
C ALA A 16 -16.69 -0.01 -2.16
N ALA A 17 -16.09 1.06 -1.60
CA ALA A 17 -14.65 1.20 -1.52
C ALA A 17 -14.00 0.12 -0.63
N LEU A 18 -14.61 -0.22 0.50
CA LEU A 18 -14.14 -1.29 1.38
C LEU A 18 -14.25 -2.66 0.71
N CYS A 19 -15.32 -2.92 -0.05
CA CYS A 19 -15.48 -4.14 -0.81
C CYS A 19 -14.34 -4.31 -1.83
N ALA A 20 -14.10 -3.27 -2.64
CA ALA A 20 -13.01 -3.26 -3.62
C ALA A 20 -11.64 -3.43 -2.96
N LEU A 21 -11.36 -2.70 -1.88
CA LEU A 21 -10.09 -2.80 -1.15
C LEU A 21 -9.84 -4.21 -0.60
N ARG A 22 -10.84 -4.79 0.08
CA ARG A 22 -10.73 -6.14 0.65
C ARG A 22 -10.56 -7.19 -0.43
N ARG A 23 -11.26 -7.05 -1.56
CA ARG A 23 -11.11 -7.96 -2.70
C ARG A 23 -9.70 -7.85 -3.27
N LEU A 24 -9.22 -6.64 -3.56
CA LEU A 24 -7.85 -6.41 -4.04
C LEU A 24 -6.81 -6.98 -3.06
N TRP A 25 -6.97 -6.70 -1.77
CA TRP A 25 -6.07 -7.21 -0.74
C TRP A 25 -6.07 -8.75 -0.66
N SER A 26 -7.20 -9.40 -0.91
CA SER A 26 -7.28 -10.87 -0.95
C SER A 26 -6.49 -11.50 -2.11
N MET A 27 -6.16 -10.70 -3.13
CA MET A 27 -5.49 -11.15 -4.37
C MET A 27 -3.98 -10.91 -4.33
N ARG A 28 -3.46 -10.39 -3.21
CA ARG A 28 -2.02 -10.24 -2.98
C ARG A 28 -1.32 -11.61 -2.97
N SER A 29 -0.04 -11.63 -3.31
CA SER A 29 0.76 -12.85 -3.20
C SER A 29 1.01 -13.24 -1.74
N SER A 30 1.52 -14.45 -1.51
CA SER A 30 1.98 -14.91 -0.18
C SER A 30 3.07 -14.02 0.44
N ARG A 31 3.65 -13.11 -0.35
CA ARG A 31 4.65 -12.13 0.07
C ARG A 31 4.06 -10.76 0.43
N ASN A 32 2.73 -10.62 0.39
CA ASN A 32 1.98 -9.37 0.53
C ASN A 32 2.28 -8.33 -0.57
N LEU A 33 2.64 -8.78 -1.77
CA LEU A 33 2.86 -7.93 -2.94
C LEU A 33 1.62 -7.95 -3.84
N LEU A 34 1.39 -6.85 -4.58
CA LEU A 34 0.29 -6.67 -5.53
C LEU A 34 0.88 -6.30 -6.89
N GLY A 35 0.36 -6.85 -7.98
CA GLY A 35 0.76 -6.46 -9.33
C GLY A 35 0.34 -5.02 -9.64
N THR A 36 0.89 -4.44 -10.71
CA THR A 36 0.53 -3.08 -11.14
C THR A 36 -0.74 -3.03 -11.97
N THR A 37 -1.09 -4.10 -12.69
CA THR A 37 -2.25 -4.13 -13.60
C THR A 37 -3.11 -5.36 -13.35
N LEU A 38 -4.40 -5.12 -13.10
CA LEU A 38 -5.41 -6.15 -12.81
C LEU A 38 -6.53 -6.11 -13.85
N ASP A 39 -6.91 -7.27 -14.37
CA ASP A 39 -8.16 -7.43 -15.10
C ASP A 39 -9.33 -7.50 -14.11
N VAL A 40 -10.23 -6.51 -14.16
CA VAL A 40 -11.37 -6.41 -13.24
C VAL A 40 -12.48 -7.42 -13.53
N ALA A 41 -12.58 -7.94 -14.76
CA ALA A 41 -13.61 -8.89 -15.16
C ALA A 41 -13.21 -10.31 -14.75
N THR A 42 -11.95 -10.69 -14.95
CA THR A 42 -11.45 -12.03 -14.59
C THR A 42 -10.93 -12.10 -13.16
N GLY A 43 -10.46 -10.97 -12.61
CA GLY A 43 -9.78 -10.95 -11.32
C GLY A 43 -8.36 -11.51 -11.39
N GLU A 44 -7.74 -11.52 -12.56
CA GLU A 44 -6.37 -12.01 -12.77
C GLU A 44 -5.38 -10.85 -12.97
N TRP A 45 -4.17 -11.01 -12.45
CA TRP A 45 -3.09 -10.03 -12.66
C TRP A 45 -2.57 -10.12 -14.10
N ILE A 46 -2.59 -9.00 -14.82
CA ILE A 46 -2.01 -8.89 -16.15
C ILE A 46 -0.51 -8.63 -16.03
N GLU A 47 -0.14 -7.65 -15.22
CA GLU A 47 1.26 -7.31 -14.92
C GLU A 47 1.59 -7.69 -13.48
N HIS A 48 2.64 -8.51 -13.34
CA HIS A 48 3.06 -9.09 -12.07
C HIS A 48 4.24 -8.33 -11.45
N SER A 49 4.85 -7.38 -12.18
CA SER A 49 5.77 -6.41 -11.59
C SER A 49 5.03 -5.63 -10.50
N SER A 50 5.69 -5.51 -9.35
CA SER A 50 5.18 -4.83 -8.17
C SER A 50 6.21 -3.80 -7.73
N GLY A 51 5.72 -2.66 -7.25
CA GLY A 51 6.58 -1.58 -6.78
C GLY A 51 5.83 -0.60 -5.90
N ILE A 52 6.52 0.49 -5.58
CA ILE A 52 5.94 1.65 -4.91
C ILE A 52 5.62 2.79 -5.87
N GLY A 53 5.97 2.67 -7.15
CA GLY A 53 5.85 3.73 -8.14
C GLY A 53 4.48 3.78 -8.83
N ALA A 54 4.51 4.28 -10.06
CA ALA A 54 3.33 4.48 -10.90
C ALA A 54 2.42 3.24 -10.93
N GLY A 55 1.11 3.47 -10.78
CA GLY A 55 0.09 2.42 -10.81
C GLY A 55 -0.21 1.77 -9.45
N VAL A 56 0.67 1.94 -8.45
CA VAL A 56 0.47 1.36 -7.10
C VAL A 56 0.70 2.35 -5.96
N ASP A 57 1.49 3.41 -6.17
CA ASP A 57 1.81 4.47 -5.20
C ASP A 57 0.68 4.83 -4.20
N SER A 58 -0.44 5.31 -4.72
CA SER A 58 -1.58 5.83 -3.97
C SER A 58 -2.34 4.75 -3.19
N PHE A 59 -2.16 3.46 -3.52
CA PHE A 59 -2.70 2.36 -2.72
C PHE A 59 -2.13 2.40 -1.29
N TYR A 60 -0.80 2.53 -1.17
CA TYR A 60 -0.12 2.59 0.13
C TYR A 60 -0.51 3.86 0.89
N GLU A 61 -0.56 5.00 0.18
CA GLU A 61 -0.98 6.26 0.77
C GLU A 61 -2.41 6.19 1.34
N TYR A 62 -3.34 5.60 0.59
CA TYR A 62 -4.75 5.57 0.98
C TYR A 62 -4.99 4.64 2.17
N LEU A 63 -4.26 3.53 2.28
CA LEU A 63 -4.31 2.70 3.48
C LEU A 63 -3.87 3.49 4.72
N PHE A 64 -2.73 4.18 4.63
CA PHE A 64 -2.21 4.96 5.73
C PHE A 64 -3.11 6.16 6.08
N LYS A 65 -3.51 6.94 5.08
CA LYS A 65 -4.42 8.10 5.25
C LYS A 65 -5.79 7.67 5.79
N ALA A 66 -6.33 6.54 5.34
CA ALA A 66 -7.61 6.02 5.84
C ALA A 66 -7.51 5.55 7.30
N HIS A 67 -6.38 4.98 7.71
CA HIS A 67 -6.13 4.67 9.12
C HIS A 67 -6.17 5.94 9.97
N ILE A 68 -5.45 7.00 9.57
CA ILE A 68 -5.44 8.28 10.30
C ILE A 68 -6.83 8.91 10.33
N LEU A 69 -7.52 8.96 9.18
CA LEU A 69 -8.78 9.70 9.05
C LEU A 69 -9.96 8.99 9.72
N PHE A 70 -9.97 7.65 9.70
CA PHE A 70 -11.12 6.87 10.16
C PHE A 70 -10.84 6.03 11.41
N GLY A 71 -9.59 5.92 11.86
CA GLY A 71 -9.20 5.20 13.06
C GLY A 71 -9.35 3.67 12.98
N LYS A 72 -9.58 3.10 11.80
CA LYS A 72 -9.81 1.66 11.65
C LYS A 72 -8.48 0.91 11.61
N GLU A 73 -8.32 -0.06 12.52
CA GLU A 73 -7.16 -0.96 12.64
C GLU A 73 -6.91 -1.80 11.37
N GLU A 74 -7.97 -2.10 10.60
CA GLU A 74 -7.87 -2.89 9.37
C GLU A 74 -6.91 -2.25 8.35
N PHE A 75 -7.03 -0.94 8.14
CA PHE A 75 -6.17 -0.21 7.20
C PHE A 75 -4.71 -0.22 7.64
N TRP A 76 -4.46 -0.06 8.95
CA TRP A 76 -3.13 -0.14 9.52
C TRP A 76 -2.50 -1.52 9.31
N ARG A 77 -3.24 -2.60 9.58
CA ARG A 77 -2.74 -3.97 9.38
C ARG A 77 -2.38 -4.25 7.92
N MET A 78 -3.21 -3.79 6.98
CA MET A 78 -2.92 -3.89 5.54
C MET A 78 -1.67 -3.09 5.19
N PHE A 79 -1.61 -1.81 5.58
CA PHE A 79 -0.47 -0.93 5.32
C PHE A 79 0.83 -1.49 5.89
N HIS A 80 0.85 -1.87 7.16
CA HIS A 80 2.03 -2.37 7.84
C HIS A 80 2.56 -3.67 7.21
N SER A 81 1.66 -4.58 6.81
CA SER A 81 2.05 -5.81 6.09
C SER A 81 2.68 -5.52 4.74
N ALA A 82 2.10 -4.56 4.00
CA ALA A 82 2.61 -4.13 2.70
C ALA A 82 3.94 -3.37 2.84
N TYR A 83 4.07 -2.52 3.86
CA TYR A 83 5.27 -1.76 4.18
C TYR A 83 6.47 -2.67 4.46
N ILE A 84 6.28 -3.71 5.29
CA ILE A 84 7.34 -4.71 5.54
C ILE A 84 7.74 -5.42 4.25
N ALA A 85 6.77 -5.76 3.39
CA ALA A 85 7.06 -6.39 2.10
C ALA A 85 7.86 -5.46 1.18
N VAL A 86 7.52 -4.18 1.11
CA VAL A 86 8.28 -3.16 0.37
C VAL A 86 9.72 -3.08 0.88
N GLN A 87 9.93 -2.98 2.19
CA GLN A 87 11.27 -2.93 2.78
C GLN A 87 12.08 -4.19 2.46
N LYS A 88 11.43 -5.36 2.37
CA LYS A 88 12.08 -6.63 2.12
C LYS A 88 12.44 -6.88 0.65
N TYR A 89 11.54 -6.55 -0.28
CA TYR A 89 11.67 -6.97 -1.68
C TYR A 89 12.07 -5.85 -2.63
N PHE A 90 11.85 -4.58 -2.27
CA PHE A 90 12.11 -3.45 -3.17
C PHE A 90 13.33 -2.63 -2.73
N ARG A 91 13.63 -2.55 -1.43
CA ARG A 91 14.72 -1.70 -0.91
C ARG A 91 16.08 -2.26 -1.31
N HIS A 92 16.88 -1.42 -1.95
CA HIS A 92 18.27 -1.67 -2.26
C HIS A 92 19.11 -0.43 -1.89
N GLY A 93 19.75 -0.49 -0.72
CA GLY A 93 20.42 0.69 -0.15
C GLY A 93 19.43 1.83 0.11
N PRO A 94 19.67 3.05 -0.41
CA PRO A 94 18.74 4.18 -0.30
C PRO A 94 17.64 4.17 -1.38
N TRP A 95 17.65 3.20 -2.31
CA TRP A 95 16.75 3.18 -3.47
C TRP A 95 15.71 2.05 -3.36
N TYR A 96 14.69 2.13 -4.21
CA TYR A 96 13.65 1.12 -4.35
C TYR A 96 13.48 0.70 -5.81
N HIS A 97 13.70 -0.59 -6.09
CA HIS A 97 13.44 -1.19 -7.40
C HIS A 97 12.10 -1.92 -7.41
N GLU A 98 11.62 -2.30 -8.59
CA GLU A 98 10.43 -3.16 -8.71
C GLU A 98 10.80 -4.64 -8.60
N ALA A 99 9.86 -5.47 -8.18
CA ALA A 99 10.04 -6.92 -8.13
C ALA A 99 8.78 -7.68 -8.51
N ASP A 100 8.95 -8.89 -9.06
CA ASP A 100 7.84 -9.77 -9.42
C ASP A 100 7.09 -10.20 -8.15
N MET A 101 5.78 -9.96 -8.09
CA MET A 101 4.98 -10.23 -6.90
C MET A 101 4.99 -11.70 -6.46
N ARG A 102 5.20 -12.64 -7.38
CA ARG A 102 5.12 -14.09 -7.16
C ARG A 102 6.38 -14.63 -6.52
N ASN A 103 7.54 -14.16 -6.95
CA ASN A 103 8.84 -14.70 -6.51
C ASN A 103 9.70 -13.68 -5.72
N GLY A 104 9.46 -12.38 -5.88
CA GLY A 104 10.19 -11.30 -5.22
C GLY A 104 11.53 -10.94 -5.86
N ARG A 105 11.80 -11.42 -7.09
CA ARG A 105 13.04 -11.08 -7.82
C ARG A 105 12.87 -9.71 -8.50
N ALA A 106 13.94 -8.94 -8.50
CA ALA A 106 13.96 -7.64 -9.16
C ALA A 106 13.57 -7.76 -10.65
N THR A 107 12.63 -6.91 -11.09
CA THR A 107 12.16 -6.84 -12.49
C THR A 107 12.80 -5.65 -13.19
N TYR A 108 12.61 -4.45 -12.66
CA TYR A 108 13.11 -3.20 -13.22
C TYR A 108 13.94 -2.41 -12.20
N TRP A 109 15.13 -2.01 -12.63
CA TRP A 109 16.04 -1.13 -11.88
C TRP A 109 15.85 0.33 -12.28
N GLN A 110 14.60 0.80 -12.23
CA GLN A 110 14.23 2.15 -12.62
C GLN A 110 13.76 2.94 -11.41
N LEU A 111 14.19 4.19 -11.34
CA LEU A 111 13.65 5.17 -10.42
C LEU A 111 12.69 6.07 -11.20
N THR A 112 11.45 6.18 -10.74
CA THR A 112 10.47 7.11 -11.29
C THR A 112 10.20 8.23 -10.29
N SER A 113 9.92 9.43 -10.79
CA SER A 113 9.63 10.60 -9.94
C SER A 113 8.45 10.36 -9.00
N LEU A 114 7.50 9.52 -9.40
CA LEU A 114 6.34 9.14 -8.58
C LEU A 114 6.73 8.37 -7.32
N GLN A 115 7.88 7.69 -7.25
CA GLN A 115 8.35 7.03 -6.02
C GLN A 115 8.80 8.02 -4.93
N ALA A 116 8.95 9.31 -5.26
CA ALA A 116 9.43 10.33 -4.33
C ALA A 116 8.46 10.64 -3.17
N PHE A 117 7.19 10.21 -3.23
CA PHE A 117 6.27 10.31 -2.08
C PHE A 117 6.67 9.38 -0.93
N TRP A 118 7.39 8.29 -1.22
CA TRP A 118 7.58 7.19 -0.27
C TRP A 118 8.36 7.58 0.99
N PRO A 119 9.48 8.33 0.92
CA PRO A 119 10.15 8.84 2.11
C PRO A 119 9.24 9.74 2.97
N GLY A 120 8.35 10.52 2.35
CA GLY A 120 7.37 11.33 3.07
C GLY A 120 6.37 10.46 3.84
N LEU A 121 5.87 9.39 3.21
CA LEU A 121 5.00 8.42 3.88
C LEU A 121 5.72 7.70 5.04
N GLN A 122 6.99 7.36 4.86
CA GLN A 122 7.84 6.76 5.90
C GLN A 122 8.02 7.68 7.10
N ALA A 123 8.28 8.97 6.88
CA ALA A 123 8.42 9.95 7.95
C ALA A 123 7.11 10.08 8.76
N CYS A 124 5.95 10.14 8.09
CA CYS A 124 4.66 10.17 8.77
C CYS A 124 4.40 8.89 9.58
N ASN A 125 4.67 7.73 8.99
CA ASN A 125 4.53 6.44 9.67
C ASN A 125 5.43 6.36 10.92
N CYS A 126 6.67 6.80 10.78
CA CYS A 126 7.64 6.86 11.86
C CYS A 126 7.13 7.68 13.04
N ASN A 127 6.62 8.88 12.77
CA ASN A 127 6.10 9.76 13.80
C ASN A 127 4.94 9.10 14.57
N ILE A 128 4.02 8.43 13.87
CA ILE A 128 2.92 7.70 14.52
C ILE A 128 3.45 6.58 15.41
N LEU A 129 4.40 5.78 14.92
CA LEU A 129 4.99 4.69 15.70
C LEU A 129 5.79 5.18 16.90
N TYR A 130 6.49 6.30 16.77
CA TYR A 130 7.21 6.92 17.87
C TYR A 130 6.27 7.37 19.00
N VAL A 131 5.13 7.98 18.65
CA VAL A 131 4.12 8.44 19.62
C VAL A 131 3.36 7.26 20.25
N THR A 132 3.08 6.21 19.48
CA THR A 132 2.24 5.09 19.92
C THR A 132 3.03 3.92 20.52
N LYS A 133 4.33 3.82 20.25
CA LYS A 133 5.21 2.75 20.72
C LYS A 133 6.57 3.33 21.15
N PRO A 134 6.77 3.58 22.46
CA PRO A 134 7.93 4.31 22.99
C PRO A 134 9.31 3.66 22.76
N ASN A 135 9.38 2.46 22.19
CA ASN A 135 10.63 1.75 21.86
C ASN A 135 10.83 1.49 20.35
N PHE A 136 10.03 2.11 19.47
CA PHE A 136 10.15 1.89 18.03
C PHE A 136 11.18 2.85 17.40
N ILE A 137 12.20 2.28 16.75
CA ILE A 137 13.20 3.04 15.98
C ILE A 137 12.87 2.90 14.49
N CYS A 138 12.73 4.03 13.81
CA CYS A 138 12.51 4.05 12.37
C CYS A 138 13.85 3.90 11.63
N GLN A 139 13.91 2.95 10.69
CA GLN A 139 15.07 2.65 9.85
C GLN A 139 14.76 2.77 8.35
#